data_AF-A0A8B9ZW14-F1
#
_entry.id   AF-A0A8B9ZW14-F1
#
_cell.length_a   1.000
_cell.length_b   1.000
_cell.length_c   1.000
_cell.angle_alpha   90.00
_cell.angle_beta   90.00
_cell.angle_gamma   90.00
#
_symmetry.space_group_name_H-M   'P 1'
#
loop_
_entity.id
_entity.type
_entity.pdbx_description
1 polymer ?
#
loop_
_entity_poly.entity_id
_entity_poly.type
_entity_poly.pdbx_seq_one_letter_code
_entity_poly.pdbx_strand_id
1 'polypeptide(L)'
;MAASKSKNQSSLALHKVIMVGSGGVGKSALTLQFMYDEFVEDYEPTKADSYRKKVVLDGEEVQIDILDTAGQEDYAAIRDNYFRSGEGFLLVFSITEHESFTATAEFREQILRVKAEEDKIPLLVVGNKSDLEERRQVPVEEARSKAEEWGVQYVETSAKTRANVDKVFFDLMREIRAKKMSENKDKNGKKSGKNKKSFKERCCLL
;
A
#
# COMPACT_ATOMS: atom_id res chain seq x y z
N MET A 1 1.61 17.68 47.16
CA MET A 1 0.38 17.22 46.50
C MET A 1 0.70 16.93 45.05
N ALA A 2 0.60 15.68 44.65
CA ALA A 2 0.84 15.23 43.27
C ALA A 2 -0.39 15.56 42.41
N ALA A 3 -0.18 16.13 41.23
CA ALA A 3 -1.18 16.14 40.16
C ALA A 3 -0.68 15.19 39.07
N SER A 4 -1.24 13.98 39.05
CA SER A 4 -1.11 13.06 37.93
C SER A 4 -1.81 13.68 36.72
N LYS A 5 -1.11 13.74 35.58
CA LYS A 5 -1.74 13.90 34.27
C LYS A 5 -1.46 12.66 33.45
N SER A 6 -2.39 11.71 33.50
CA SER A 6 -2.62 10.75 32.44
C SER A 6 -3.32 11.48 31.28
N LYS A 7 -2.72 11.43 30.09
CA LYS A 7 -3.46 11.44 28.81
C LYS A 7 -2.63 10.67 27.78
N ASN A 8 -3.04 9.43 27.50
CA ASN A 8 -2.74 8.73 26.25
C ASN A 8 -3.08 9.67 25.09
N GLN A 9 -2.09 10.25 24.41
CA GLN A 9 -2.29 10.72 23.05
C GLN A 9 -2.44 9.45 22.19
N SER A 10 -3.65 9.09 21.79
CA SER A 10 -3.84 8.09 20.76
C SER A 10 -3.25 8.66 19.46
N SER A 11 -2.05 8.22 19.10
CA SER A 11 -1.48 8.51 17.79
C SER A 11 -2.44 8.02 16.71
N LEU A 12 -2.78 8.88 15.74
CA LEU A 12 -3.60 8.49 14.59
C LEU A 12 -2.97 7.27 13.90
N ALA A 13 -3.80 6.36 13.40
CA ALA A 13 -3.31 5.22 12.63
C ALA A 13 -2.57 5.73 11.39
N LEU A 14 -1.31 5.31 11.22
CA LEU A 14 -0.51 5.65 10.05
C LEU A 14 -0.54 4.50 9.03
N HIS A 15 -0.82 4.80 7.77
CA HIS A 15 -0.80 3.87 6.66
C HIS A 15 0.30 4.24 5.65
N LYS A 16 1.31 3.40 5.49
CA LYS A 16 2.44 3.64 4.58
C LYS A 16 2.18 3.01 3.20
N VAL A 17 1.98 3.84 2.20
CA VAL A 17 1.72 3.44 0.81
C VAL A 17 2.97 3.72 -0.03
N ILE A 18 3.39 2.74 -0.81
CA ILE A 18 4.52 2.88 -1.74
C ILE A 18 3.99 2.89 -3.17
N MET A 19 4.36 3.91 -3.94
CA MET A 19 4.09 3.99 -5.37
C MET A 19 5.17 3.21 -6.13
N VAL A 20 4.78 2.21 -6.91
CA VAL A 20 5.71 1.33 -7.64
C VAL A 20 5.27 1.22 -9.11
N GLY A 21 6.23 1.21 -10.02
CA GLY A 21 5.98 1.16 -11.47
C GLY A 21 7.06 1.88 -12.26
N SER A 22 7.09 1.65 -13.57
CA SER A 22 8.10 2.22 -14.47
C SER A 22 8.16 3.75 -14.41
N GLY A 23 9.25 4.35 -14.87
CA GLY A 23 9.35 5.80 -15.07
C GLY A 23 8.25 6.31 -16.00
N GLY A 24 7.74 7.53 -15.79
CA GLY A 24 6.79 8.17 -16.71
C GLY A 24 5.33 7.67 -16.68
N VAL A 25 5.01 6.65 -15.87
CA VAL A 25 3.63 6.11 -15.77
C VAL A 25 2.65 7.02 -15.01
N GLY A 26 3.16 8.01 -14.27
CA GLY A 26 2.35 9.00 -13.55
C GLY A 26 2.15 8.74 -12.05
N LYS A 27 3.11 8.08 -11.38
CA LYS A 27 3.11 7.87 -9.91
C LYS A 27 3.04 9.19 -9.14
N SER A 28 3.89 10.15 -9.51
CA SER A 28 3.95 11.49 -8.94
C SER A 28 2.68 12.27 -9.24
N ALA A 29 2.17 12.19 -10.47
CA ALA A 29 0.91 12.84 -10.86
C ALA A 29 -0.28 12.34 -10.03
N LEU A 30 -0.40 11.03 -9.81
CA LEU A 30 -1.44 10.47 -8.93
C LEU A 30 -1.26 10.91 -7.48
N THR A 31 -0.01 10.95 -6.99
CA THR A 31 0.31 11.37 -5.63
C THR A 31 -0.06 12.84 -5.42
N LEU A 32 0.38 13.74 -6.28
CA LEU A 32 0.09 15.18 -6.20
C LEU A 32 -1.41 15.46 -6.38
N GLN A 33 -2.06 14.79 -7.33
CA GLN A 33 -3.51 14.91 -7.53
C GLN A 33 -4.26 14.50 -6.26
N PHE A 34 -3.86 13.41 -5.60
CA PHE A 34 -4.46 13.03 -4.32
C PHE A 34 -4.11 14.00 -3.19
N MET A 35 -2.89 14.52 -3.13
CA MET A 35 -2.41 15.35 -2.02
C MET A 35 -2.94 16.78 -2.05
N TYR A 36 -3.01 17.39 -3.23
CA TYR A 36 -3.21 18.83 -3.41
C TYR A 36 -4.32 19.17 -4.40
N ASP A 37 -4.98 18.18 -5.00
CA ASP A 37 -6.00 18.38 -6.03
C ASP A 37 -5.47 19.12 -7.27
N GLU A 38 -4.19 18.91 -7.57
CA GLU A 38 -3.46 19.54 -8.67
C GLU A 38 -2.95 18.50 -9.68
N PHE A 39 -2.99 18.87 -10.96
CA PHE A 39 -2.35 18.13 -12.04
C PHE A 39 -1.27 19.01 -12.69
N VAL A 40 -0.02 18.58 -12.56
CA VAL A 40 1.15 19.25 -13.14
C VAL A 40 1.58 18.46 -14.38
N GLU A 41 1.49 19.09 -15.56
CA GLU A 41 1.86 18.46 -16.84
C GLU A 41 3.38 18.28 -16.98
N ASP A 42 4.15 19.32 -16.64
CA ASP A 42 5.61 19.31 -16.68
C ASP A 42 6.17 19.01 -15.29
N TYR A 43 6.46 17.73 -15.03
CA TYR A 43 7.01 17.30 -13.77
C TYR A 43 8.48 16.88 -13.91
N GLU A 44 9.35 17.39 -13.03
CA GLU A 44 10.76 16.97 -12.95
C GLU A 44 10.85 15.53 -12.42
N PRO A 45 11.61 14.63 -13.04
CA PRO A 45 11.73 13.24 -12.55
C PRO A 45 12.04 13.15 -11.05
N THR A 46 11.15 12.52 -10.27
CA THR A 46 11.34 12.35 -8.81
C THR A 46 12.58 11.52 -8.52
N LYS A 47 13.29 11.83 -7.43
CA LYS A 47 14.26 10.90 -6.84
C LYS A 47 13.54 9.91 -5.90
N ALA A 48 13.03 10.41 -4.78
CA ALA A 48 12.03 9.77 -3.93
C ALA A 48 11.53 10.81 -2.92
N ASP A 49 10.22 10.98 -2.78
CA ASP A 49 9.60 11.97 -1.88
C ASP A 49 8.47 11.35 -1.04
N SER A 50 8.38 11.75 0.23
CA SER A 50 7.34 11.29 1.15
C SER A 50 6.32 12.41 1.39
N TYR A 51 5.05 12.07 1.19
CA TYR A 51 3.91 12.97 1.34
C TYR A 51 2.98 12.46 2.43
N ARG A 52 2.59 13.33 3.37
CA ARG A 52 1.68 12.96 4.47
C ARG A 52 0.46 13.85 4.53
N LYS A 53 -0.71 13.23 4.56
CA LYS A 53 -1.99 13.92 4.82
C LYS A 53 -2.84 13.16 5.82
N LYS A 54 -3.68 13.90 6.54
CA LYS A 54 -4.76 13.31 7.34
C LYS A 54 -5.99 13.14 6.46
N VAL A 55 -6.68 12.03 6.61
CA VAL A 55 -7.91 11.71 5.88
C VAL A 55 -8.90 11.01 6.80
N VAL A 56 -10.19 11.07 6.45
CA VAL A 56 -11.23 10.30 7.12
C VAL A 56 -11.46 9.01 6.33
N LEU A 57 -11.08 7.86 6.89
CA LEU A 57 -11.27 6.53 6.32
C LEU A 57 -12.44 5.82 7.01
N ASP A 58 -13.58 5.77 6.34
CA ASP A 58 -14.82 5.14 6.84
C ASP A 58 -15.24 5.66 8.23
N GLY A 59 -15.13 6.98 8.45
CA GLY A 59 -15.52 7.67 9.68
C GLY A 59 -14.41 7.81 10.73
N GLU A 60 -13.23 7.22 10.50
CA GLU A 60 -12.07 7.32 11.40
C GLU A 60 -11.00 8.25 10.82
N GLU A 61 -10.49 9.20 11.61
CA GLU A 61 -9.34 10.02 11.20
C GLU A 61 -8.07 9.15 11.22
N VAL A 62 -7.41 9.05 10.07
CA VAL A 62 -6.15 8.32 9.89
C VAL A 62 -5.15 9.22 9.16
N GLN A 63 -3.88 8.83 9.18
CA GLN A 63 -2.82 9.47 8.42
C GLN A 63 -2.30 8.52 7.35
N ILE A 64 -2.15 9.01 6.12
CA ILE A 64 -1.48 8.30 5.04
C ILE A 64 -0.09 8.91 4.83
N ASP A 65 0.91 8.06 4.61
CA ASP A 65 2.28 8.40 4.21
C ASP A 65 2.55 7.74 2.87
N ILE A 66 2.63 8.53 1.81
CA ILE A 66 2.85 8.08 0.44
C ILE A 66 4.30 8.32 0.09
N LEU A 67 5.02 7.25 -0.25
CA LEU A 67 6.34 7.35 -0.83
C LEU A 67 6.22 7.29 -2.36
N ASP A 68 6.43 8.43 -3.00
CA ASP A 68 6.59 8.53 -4.46
C ASP A 68 8.03 8.19 -4.83
N THR A 69 8.19 7.31 -5.82
CA THR A 69 9.50 6.82 -6.27
C THR A 69 9.73 7.22 -7.72
N ALA A 70 10.99 7.37 -8.15
CA ALA A 70 11.32 7.59 -9.56
C ALA A 70 10.75 6.48 -10.47
N GLY A 71 10.73 5.24 -9.98
CA GLY A 71 10.50 4.04 -10.80
C GLY A 71 11.73 3.57 -11.58
N GLN A 72 12.89 4.18 -11.34
CA GLN A 72 14.20 3.85 -11.92
C GLN A 72 15.26 3.74 -10.83
N GLU A 73 14.92 3.15 -9.68
CA GLU A 73 15.88 3.09 -8.57
C GLU A 73 17.02 2.12 -8.88
N ASP A 74 18.15 2.68 -9.34
CA ASP A 74 19.38 1.97 -9.73
C ASP A 74 20.00 1.14 -8.58
N TYR A 75 19.69 1.48 -7.33
CA TYR A 75 20.21 0.79 -6.15
C TYR A 75 19.17 -0.13 -5.52
N ALA A 76 19.30 -1.43 -5.78
CA ALA A 76 18.41 -2.47 -5.25
C ALA A 76 18.23 -2.41 -3.71
N ALA A 77 19.28 -2.05 -2.96
CA ALA A 77 19.21 -1.93 -1.50
C ALA A 77 18.29 -0.82 -1.01
N ILE A 78 18.22 0.31 -1.74
CA ILE A 78 17.35 1.44 -1.40
C ILE A 78 15.89 1.03 -1.65
N ARG A 79 15.63 0.46 -2.82
CA ARG A 79 14.32 -0.07 -3.20
C ARG A 79 13.80 -1.12 -2.21
N ASP A 80 14.65 -2.09 -1.84
CA ASP A 80 14.29 -3.13 -0.87
C ASP A 80 13.97 -2.52 0.51
N ASN A 81 14.62 -1.42 0.92
CA ASN A 81 14.28 -0.72 2.15
C ASN A 81 12.89 -0.06 2.08
N TYR A 82 12.56 0.58 0.96
CA TYR A 82 11.24 1.15 0.74
C TYR A 82 10.17 0.08 0.79
N PHE A 83 10.38 -1.03 0.07
CA PHE A 83 9.45 -2.15 0.08
C PHE A 83 9.27 -2.73 1.48
N ARG A 84 10.36 -2.98 2.22
CA ARG A 84 10.28 -3.49 3.59
C ARG A 84 9.49 -2.56 4.51
N SER A 85 9.66 -1.26 4.37
CA SER A 85 8.97 -0.24 5.18
C SER A 85 7.51 0.02 4.81
N GLY A 86 7.12 -0.32 3.57
CA GLY A 86 5.77 -0.15 3.05
C GLY A 86 4.77 -1.12 3.64
N GLU A 87 3.54 -0.66 3.87
CA GLU A 87 2.43 -1.49 4.38
C GLU A 87 1.46 -1.89 3.27
N GLY A 88 1.37 -1.08 2.21
CA GLY A 88 0.66 -1.41 0.99
C GLY A 88 1.29 -0.76 -0.23
N PHE A 89 0.97 -1.30 -1.40
CA PHE A 89 1.62 -0.97 -2.67
C PHE A 89 0.59 -0.63 -3.75
N LEU A 90 0.78 0.51 -4.41
CA LEU A 90 0.09 0.82 -5.66
C LEU A 90 1.05 0.50 -6.81
N LEU A 91 0.70 -0.53 -7.58
CA LEU A 91 1.47 -0.99 -8.74
C LEU A 91 0.91 -0.32 -10.00
N VAL A 92 1.52 0.79 -10.36
CA VAL A 92 1.04 1.72 -11.39
C VAL A 92 1.71 1.42 -12.73
N PHE A 93 0.92 1.35 -13.79
CA PHE A 93 1.38 1.36 -15.17
C PHE A 93 0.58 2.38 -15.99
N SER A 94 1.00 2.63 -17.22
CA SER A 94 0.30 3.52 -18.16
C SER A 94 -0.45 2.67 -19.19
N ILE A 95 -1.76 2.90 -19.37
CA ILE A 95 -2.55 2.12 -20.35
C ILE A 95 -2.08 2.36 -21.79
N THR A 96 -1.32 3.43 -22.04
CA THR A 96 -0.78 3.80 -23.35
C THR A 96 0.61 3.24 -23.60
N GLU A 97 1.19 2.46 -22.67
CA GLU A 97 2.56 1.95 -22.76
C GLU A 97 2.59 0.48 -22.30
N HIS A 98 2.52 -0.47 -23.25
CA HIS A 98 2.46 -1.90 -22.94
C HIS A 98 3.68 -2.43 -22.15
N GLU A 99 4.87 -1.88 -22.43
CA GLU A 99 6.10 -2.21 -21.69
C GLU A 99 5.95 -1.90 -20.19
N SER A 100 5.25 -0.81 -19.83
CA SER A 100 5.02 -0.44 -18.44
C SER A 100 4.11 -1.44 -17.71
N PHE A 101 3.14 -2.02 -18.42
CA PHE A 101 2.29 -3.08 -17.89
C PHE A 101 3.08 -4.38 -17.71
N THR A 102 3.90 -4.76 -18.70
CA THR A 102 4.73 -5.97 -18.62
C THR A 102 5.70 -5.90 -17.43
N ALA A 103 6.32 -4.74 -17.19
CA ALA A 103 7.22 -4.51 -16.07
C ALA A 103 6.56 -4.66 -14.69
N THR A 104 5.23 -4.55 -14.58
CA THR A 104 4.52 -4.71 -13.29
C THR A 104 4.75 -6.09 -12.67
N ALA A 105 4.92 -7.13 -13.48
CA ALA A 105 5.20 -8.48 -13.00
C ALA A 105 6.53 -8.54 -12.22
N GLU A 106 7.59 -7.92 -12.76
CA GLU A 106 8.90 -7.88 -12.11
C GLU A 106 8.85 -7.09 -10.79
N PHE A 107 8.18 -5.94 -10.78
CA PHE A 107 7.98 -5.17 -9.55
C PHE A 107 7.22 -5.96 -8.48
N ARG A 108 6.17 -6.69 -8.88
CA ARG A 108 5.42 -7.56 -7.97
C ARG A 108 6.32 -8.63 -7.38
N GLU A 109 7.11 -9.34 -8.18
CA GLU A 109 8.03 -10.36 -7.69
C GLU A 109 9.04 -9.81 -6.68
N GLN A 110 9.57 -8.62 -6.93
CA GLN A 110 10.48 -7.95 -5.99
C GLN A 110 9.79 -7.60 -4.66
N ILE A 111 8.55 -7.10 -4.71
CA ILE A 111 7.75 -6.84 -3.50
C ILE A 111 7.56 -8.14 -2.72
N LEU A 112 7.10 -9.21 -3.37
CA LEU A 112 6.87 -10.51 -2.73
C LEU A 112 8.15 -11.07 -2.10
N ARG A 113 9.30 -10.94 -2.78
CA ARG A 113 10.60 -11.38 -2.27
C ARG A 113 10.98 -10.65 -0.99
N VAL A 114 10.82 -9.33 -0.94
CA VAL A 114 11.16 -8.51 0.24
C VAL A 114 10.17 -8.75 1.39
N LYS A 115 8.92 -9.09 1.05
CA LYS A 115 7.80 -9.32 1.98
C LYS A 115 7.52 -10.79 2.24
N ALA A 116 8.50 -11.67 2.05
CA ALA A 116 8.32 -13.13 2.09
C ALA A 116 7.80 -13.69 3.43
N GLU A 117 7.95 -12.94 4.53
CA GLU A 117 7.45 -13.30 5.86
C GLU A 117 5.98 -12.91 6.09
N GLU A 118 5.35 -12.19 5.16
CA GLU A 118 3.99 -11.67 5.29
C GLU A 118 2.99 -12.53 4.51
N ASP A 119 1.98 -13.08 5.20
CA ASP A 119 0.97 -13.97 4.58
C ASP A 119 0.10 -13.26 3.52
N LYS A 120 -0.14 -11.96 3.71
CA LYS A 120 -0.94 -11.14 2.79
C LYS A 120 -0.29 -9.78 2.61
N ILE A 121 -0.11 -9.36 1.36
CA ILE A 121 0.48 -8.07 1.02
C ILE A 121 -0.61 -7.22 0.35
N PRO A 122 -1.06 -6.11 0.97
CA PRO A 122 -1.97 -5.15 0.35
C PRO A 122 -1.35 -4.59 -0.93
N LEU A 123 -1.95 -4.89 -2.07
CA LEU A 123 -1.41 -4.58 -3.39
C LEU A 123 -2.59 -4.30 -4.33
N LEU A 124 -2.55 -3.16 -5.02
CA LEU A 124 -3.55 -2.78 -6.01
C LEU A 124 -2.86 -2.51 -7.34
N VAL A 125 -3.41 -3.05 -8.44
CA VAL A 125 -2.91 -2.76 -9.79
C VAL A 125 -3.66 -1.55 -10.34
N VAL A 126 -2.92 -0.57 -10.84
CA VAL A 126 -3.47 0.72 -11.29
C VAL A 126 -3.05 1.01 -12.73
N GLY A 127 -4.03 1.05 -13.64
CA GLY A 127 -3.82 1.51 -15.01
C GLY A 127 -4.07 3.01 -15.10
N ASN A 128 -3.03 3.82 -15.16
CA ASN A 128 -3.13 5.28 -15.26
C ASN A 128 -3.25 5.75 -16.71
N LYS A 129 -3.60 7.03 -16.89
CA LYS A 129 -3.84 7.71 -18.18
C LYS A 129 -5.09 7.20 -18.91
N SER A 130 -6.13 6.81 -18.17
CA SER A 130 -7.41 6.37 -18.75
C SER A 130 -8.14 7.44 -19.57
N ASP A 131 -7.75 8.71 -19.44
CA ASP A 131 -8.19 9.79 -20.32
C ASP A 131 -7.65 9.69 -21.75
N LEU A 132 -6.63 8.87 -22.01
CA LEU A 132 -6.01 8.68 -23.31
C LEU A 132 -6.47 7.39 -24.00
N GLU A 133 -7.78 7.12 -24.00
CA GLU A 133 -8.39 5.89 -24.52
C GLU A 133 -8.00 5.60 -25.98
N GLU A 134 -7.91 6.63 -26.83
CA GLU A 134 -7.52 6.50 -28.23
C GLU A 134 -6.08 5.99 -28.43
N ARG A 135 -5.24 6.09 -27.40
CA ARG A 135 -3.85 5.64 -27.40
C ARG A 135 -3.64 4.37 -26.57
N ARG A 136 -4.72 3.72 -26.14
CA ARG A 136 -4.66 2.50 -25.34
C ARG A 136 -3.87 1.41 -26.07
N GLN A 137 -2.86 0.89 -25.38
CA GLN A 137 -2.08 -0.27 -25.81
C GLN A 137 -2.38 -1.50 -24.94
N VAL A 138 -2.88 -1.30 -23.71
CA VAL A 138 -3.23 -2.36 -22.77
C VAL A 138 -4.75 -2.48 -22.66
N PRO A 139 -5.37 -3.54 -23.22
CA PRO A 139 -6.78 -3.82 -23.05
C PRO A 139 -7.18 -4.00 -21.58
N VAL A 140 -8.36 -3.49 -21.23
CA VAL A 140 -8.92 -3.60 -19.86
C VAL A 140 -8.98 -5.06 -19.39
N GLU A 141 -9.39 -5.97 -20.27
CA GLU A 141 -9.53 -7.39 -19.94
C GLU A 141 -8.17 -8.07 -19.71
N GLU A 142 -7.11 -7.66 -20.41
CA GLU A 142 -5.76 -8.17 -20.18
C GLU A 142 -5.28 -7.80 -18.77
N ALA A 143 -5.40 -6.52 -18.41
CA ALA A 143 -5.00 -6.02 -17.10
C ALA A 143 -5.86 -6.62 -15.97
N ARG A 144 -7.18 -6.76 -16.19
CA ARG A 144 -8.09 -7.38 -15.23
C ARG A 144 -7.80 -8.85 -15.01
N SER A 145 -7.62 -9.63 -16.10
CA SER A 145 -7.25 -11.05 -16.02
C SER A 145 -5.95 -11.22 -15.24
N LYS A 146 -4.95 -10.35 -15.49
CA LYS A 146 -3.67 -10.44 -14.78
C LYS A 146 -3.80 -10.13 -13.29
N ALA A 147 -4.60 -9.13 -12.93
CA ALA A 147 -4.86 -8.81 -11.53
C ALA A 147 -5.61 -9.95 -10.81
N GLU A 148 -6.55 -10.61 -11.49
CA GLU A 148 -7.26 -11.78 -10.97
C GLU A 148 -6.32 -12.97 -10.73
N GLU A 149 -5.41 -13.27 -11.66
CA GLU A 149 -4.35 -14.28 -11.46
C GLU A 149 -3.51 -14.00 -10.21
N TRP A 150 -3.28 -12.72 -9.90
CA TRP A 150 -2.51 -12.29 -8.74
C TRP A 150 -3.33 -12.19 -7.45
N GLY A 151 -4.66 -12.35 -7.53
CA GLY A 151 -5.58 -12.21 -6.40
C GLY A 151 -5.72 -10.77 -5.90
N VAL A 152 -5.55 -9.78 -6.77
CA VAL A 152 -5.61 -8.34 -6.44
C VAL A 152 -6.61 -7.61 -7.32
N GLN A 153 -7.01 -6.40 -6.90
CA GLN A 153 -7.93 -5.59 -7.68
C GLN A 153 -7.18 -4.79 -8.76
N TYR A 154 -7.85 -4.58 -9.89
CA TYR A 154 -7.43 -3.68 -10.95
C TYR A 154 -8.37 -2.45 -11.00
N VAL A 155 -7.79 -1.25 -11.09
CA VAL A 155 -8.54 0.00 -11.24
C VAL A 155 -7.86 0.89 -12.28
N GLU A 156 -8.65 1.43 -13.21
CA GLU A 156 -8.17 2.47 -14.12
C GLU A 156 -8.34 3.86 -13.53
N THR A 157 -7.32 4.69 -13.69
CA THR A 157 -7.25 6.04 -13.14
C THR A 157 -6.82 7.05 -14.20
N SER A 158 -7.19 8.29 -13.98
CA SER A 158 -6.62 9.43 -14.69
C SER A 158 -6.20 10.46 -13.68
N ALA A 159 -4.88 10.65 -13.55
CA ALA A 159 -4.32 11.77 -12.79
C ALA A 159 -4.79 13.13 -13.35
N LYS A 160 -5.06 13.23 -14.65
CA LYS A 160 -5.52 14.45 -15.32
C LYS A 160 -6.95 14.84 -14.94
N THR A 161 -7.88 13.88 -14.96
CA THR A 161 -9.30 14.14 -14.68
C THR A 161 -9.71 13.84 -13.24
N ARG A 162 -8.76 13.36 -12.43
CA ARG A 162 -8.98 12.81 -11.08
C ARG A 162 -9.84 11.55 -11.03
N ALA A 163 -10.17 10.95 -12.18
CA ALA A 163 -10.98 9.73 -12.21
C ALA A 163 -10.30 8.61 -11.40
N ASN A 164 -11.03 8.08 -10.40
CA ASN A 164 -10.60 7.00 -9.50
C ASN A 164 -9.30 7.24 -8.70
N VAL A 165 -8.76 8.46 -8.68
CA VAL A 165 -7.52 8.76 -7.93
C VAL A 165 -7.74 8.54 -6.43
N ASP A 166 -8.77 9.15 -5.85
CA ASP A 166 -9.10 8.93 -4.44
C ASP A 166 -9.40 7.44 -4.16
N LYS A 167 -10.12 6.78 -5.07
CA LYS A 167 -10.55 5.38 -4.94
C LYS A 167 -9.36 4.46 -4.67
N VAL A 168 -8.29 4.55 -5.46
CA VAL A 168 -7.14 3.62 -5.31
C VAL A 168 -6.40 3.80 -3.99
N PHE A 169 -6.24 5.05 -3.50
CA PHE A 169 -5.62 5.31 -2.21
C PHE A 169 -6.50 4.86 -1.05
N PHE A 170 -7.80 5.15 -1.08
CA PHE A 170 -8.73 4.74 -0.04
C PHE A 170 -8.91 3.22 0.01
N ASP A 171 -9.05 2.55 -1.12
CA ASP A 171 -9.19 1.08 -1.18
C ASP A 171 -7.94 0.38 -0.65
N LEU A 172 -6.75 0.84 -1.02
CA LEU A 172 -5.51 0.28 -0.47
C LEU A 172 -5.41 0.51 1.04
N MET A 173 -5.76 1.70 1.55
CA MET A 173 -5.80 1.94 3.00
C MET A 173 -6.76 1.00 3.73
N ARG A 174 -7.92 0.67 3.13
CA ARG A 174 -8.84 -0.33 3.68
C ARG A 174 -8.20 -1.71 3.76
N GLU A 175 -7.46 -2.13 2.72
CA GLU A 175 -6.74 -3.41 2.73
C GLU A 175 -5.64 -3.45 3.80
N ILE A 176 -4.86 -2.37 3.93
CA ILE A 176 -3.84 -2.23 4.99
C ILE A 176 -4.51 -2.33 6.37
N ARG A 177 -5.61 -1.60 6.59
CA ARG A 177 -6.35 -1.63 7.86
C ARG A 177 -6.88 -3.02 8.17
N ALA A 178 -7.46 -3.70 7.19
CA ALA A 178 -7.99 -5.06 7.35
C ALA A 178 -6.90 -6.05 7.77
N LYS A 179 -5.71 -5.96 7.15
CA LYS A 179 -4.54 -6.78 7.51
C LYS A 179 -4.03 -6.49 8.93
N LYS A 180 -3.87 -5.22 9.31
CA LYS A 180 -3.45 -4.86 10.68
C LYS A 180 -4.42 -5.43 11.74
N MET A 181 -5.71 -5.45 11.42
CA MET A 181 -6.74 -6.00 12.30
C MET A 181 -6.67 -7.53 12.41
N SER A 182 -6.34 -8.27 11.34
CA SER A 182 -6.15 -9.72 11.42
C SER A 182 -4.92 -10.11 12.24
N GLU A 183 -3.78 -9.44 12.02
CA GLU A 183 -2.54 -9.71 12.77
C GLU A 183 -2.68 -9.47 14.28
N ASN A 184 -3.47 -8.45 14.67
CA ASN A 184 -3.74 -8.16 16.08
C ASN A 184 -4.61 -9.24 16.74
N LYS A 185 -5.55 -9.85 16.02
CA LYS A 185 -6.37 -10.96 16.52
C LYS A 185 -5.52 -12.21 16.78
N ASP A 186 -4.61 -12.55 15.88
CA ASP A 186 -3.72 -13.72 16.02
C ASP A 186 -2.75 -13.59 17.20
N LYS A 187 -2.24 -12.37 17.44
CA LYS A 187 -1.38 -12.07 18.60
C LYS A 187 -2.13 -12.19 19.94
N ASN A 188 -3.39 -11.79 20.00
CA ASN A 188 -4.22 -11.93 21.21
C ASN A 188 -4.67 -13.38 21.45
N GLY A 189 -5.01 -14.14 20.41
CA GLY A 189 -5.39 -15.56 20.52
C GLY A 189 -4.27 -16.44 21.08
N LYS A 190 -3.00 -16.17 20.72
CA LYS A 190 -1.82 -16.90 21.24
C LYS A 190 -1.51 -16.58 22.71
N LYS A 191 -1.91 -15.42 23.25
CA LYS A 191 -1.66 -15.07 24.67
C LYS A 191 -2.61 -15.80 25.63
N SER A 192 -3.83 -16.14 25.21
CA SER A 192 -4.83 -16.86 26.02
C SER A 192 -4.55 -18.37 26.19
N GLY A 193 -3.61 -18.95 25.44
CA GLY A 193 -3.33 -20.41 25.47
C GLY A 193 -2.23 -20.88 26.42
N LYS A 194 -1.49 -19.98 27.10
CA LYS A 194 -0.29 -20.36 27.89
C LYS A 194 -0.49 -20.56 29.41
N ASN A 195 -1.72 -20.52 29.92
CA ASN A 195 -1.98 -20.61 31.37
C ASN A 195 -2.81 -21.83 31.82
N LYS A 196 -2.49 -23.03 31.29
CA LYS A 196 -2.89 -24.31 31.92
C LYS A 196 -1.70 -25.27 31.97
N LYS A 197 -0.71 -24.98 32.83
CA LYS A 197 0.13 -26.06 33.40
C LYS A 197 -0.53 -26.50 34.71
N SER A 198 -1.17 -27.67 34.64
CA SER A 198 -1.70 -28.44 35.76
C SER A 198 -0.66 -28.55 36.87
N PHE A 199 -1.01 -28.06 38.06
CA PHE A 199 -0.28 -28.26 39.30
C PHE A 199 -0.59 -29.69 39.77
N LYS A 200 0.36 -30.62 39.55
CA LYS A 200 0.21 -32.01 39.99
C LYS A 200 0.42 -32.06 41.51
N GLU A 201 -0.67 -32.22 42.25
CA GLU A 201 -0.67 -32.40 43.70
C GLU A 201 0.23 -33.57 44.11
N ARG A 202 1.12 -33.31 45.08
CA ARG A 202 1.79 -34.35 45.86
C ARG A 202 0.79 -34.86 46.88
N CYS A 203 0.52 -36.17 46.86
CA CYS A 203 -0.16 -36.84 47.97
C CYS A 203 0.86 -37.73 48.68
N CYS A 204 1.20 -37.36 49.92
CA CYS A 204 1.74 -38.26 50.94
C CYS A 204 0.56 -39.01 51.57
N LEU A 205 0.71 -40.32 51.79
CA LEU A 205 0.08 -41.15 52.84
C LEU A 205 1.00 -42.39 52.94
N LEU A 206 1.86 -42.42 53.97
CA LEU A 206 1.76 -43.31 55.15
C LEU A 206 1.84 -44.80 54.80
#